data_AF-A0A239JZL9-F1
#
_entry.id   AF-A0A239JZL9-F1
#
_cell.length_a   1.000
_cell.length_b   1.000
_cell.length_c   1.000
_cell.angle_alpha   90.00
_cell.angle_beta   90.00
_cell.angle_gamma   90.00
#
_symmetry.space_group_name_H-M   'P 1'
#
loop_
_entity.id
_entity.type
_entity.pdbx_description
1 polymer ?
#
loop_
_entity_poly.entity_id
_entity_poly.type
_entity_poly.pdbx_seq_one_letter_code
_entity_poly.pdbx_strand_id
1 'polypeptide(L)'
;MSDLNATLAEHTGLGTVRLCECKSIHLTIGPVTINMAVEAFAQTATLIKQAMETLAVIVAAGELDQEQAPTFKHSRSPMMH
;
A
#
# COMPACT_ATOMS: atom_id res chain seq x y z
N MET A 1 -2.69 -0.52 -35.67
CA MET A 1 -1.78 -0.27 -34.53
C MET A 1 -2.41 -0.97 -33.36
N SER A 2 -1.74 -1.93 -32.74
CA SER A 2 -2.36 -2.77 -31.72
C SER A 2 -2.63 -1.93 -30.47
N ASP A 3 -3.90 -1.77 -30.13
CA ASP A 3 -4.35 -1.12 -28.91
C ASP A 3 -3.80 -1.94 -27.73
N LEU A 4 -2.75 -1.42 -27.09
CA LEU A 4 -2.04 -2.11 -26.01
C LEU A 4 -2.81 -1.92 -24.70
N ASN A 5 -3.97 -2.58 -24.62
CA ASN A 5 -4.81 -2.60 -23.43
C ASN A 5 -4.83 -4.02 -22.87
N ALA A 6 -4.03 -4.28 -21.83
CA ALA A 6 -3.86 -5.61 -21.29
C ALA A 6 -4.05 -5.63 -19.78
N THR A 7 -4.93 -6.50 -19.28
CA THR A 7 -4.95 -6.83 -17.86
C THR A 7 -3.71 -7.67 -17.54
N LEU A 8 -2.83 -7.13 -16.71
CA LEU A 8 -1.60 -7.80 -16.27
C LEU A 8 -1.86 -8.72 -15.08
N ALA A 9 -2.78 -8.32 -14.19
CA ALA A 9 -3.22 -9.11 -13.05
C ALA A 9 -4.64 -8.72 -12.64
N GLU A 10 -5.40 -9.69 -12.15
CA GLU A 10 -6.73 -9.47 -11.58
C GLU A 10 -6.94 -10.48 -10.45
N HIS A 11 -7.45 -9.98 -9.33
CA HIS A 11 -7.85 -10.83 -8.21
C HIS A 11 -9.18 -10.34 -7.65
N THR A 12 -10.16 -11.24 -7.62
CA THR A 12 -11.49 -10.94 -7.09
C THR A 12 -11.39 -10.47 -5.64
N GLY A 13 -11.97 -9.32 -5.32
CA GLY A 13 -11.94 -8.74 -3.98
C GLY A 13 -10.68 -7.97 -3.59
N LEU A 14 -9.62 -7.99 -4.40
CA LEU A 14 -8.43 -7.16 -4.18
C LEU A 14 -8.38 -6.01 -5.18
N GLY A 15 -8.43 -6.33 -6.48
CA GLY A 15 -8.19 -5.32 -7.50
C GLY A 15 -7.71 -5.85 -8.85
N THR A 16 -7.34 -4.91 -9.72
CA THR A 16 -6.83 -5.18 -11.06
C THR A 16 -5.62 -4.30 -11.37
N VAL A 17 -4.70 -4.83 -12.18
CA VAL A 17 -3.57 -4.11 -12.75
C VAL A 17 -3.70 -4.17 -14.26
N ARG A 18 -3.81 -3.02 -14.92
CA ARG A 18 -3.96 -2.94 -16.38
C ARG A 18 -2.88 -2.04 -16.97
N LEU A 19 -2.29 -2.47 -18.09
CA LEU A 19 -1.50 -1.60 -18.96
C LEU A 19 -2.45 -0.91 -19.92
N CYS A 20 -2.48 0.42 -19.87
CA CYS A 20 -3.30 1.26 -20.71
C CYS A 20 -2.56 1.62 -22.02
N GLU A 21 -3.31 1.94 -23.07
CA GLU A 21 -2.79 2.37 -24.37
C GLU A 21 -1.94 3.65 -24.28
N CYS A 22 -2.19 4.50 -23.27
CA CYS A 22 -1.35 5.66 -22.98
C CYS A 22 -0.03 5.33 -22.27
N LYS A 23 0.34 4.04 -22.19
CA LYS A 23 1.56 3.52 -21.55
C LYS A 23 1.64 3.80 -20.04
N SER A 24 0.51 3.98 -19.38
CA SER A 24 0.40 4.00 -17.93
C SER A 24 -0.09 2.65 -17.40
N ILE A 25 0.24 2.37 -16.15
CA ILE A 25 -0.38 1.31 -15.36
C ILE A 25 -1.55 1.90 -14.59
N HIS A 26 -2.72 1.26 -14.72
CA HIS A 26 -3.89 1.52 -13.90
C HIS A 26 -4.00 0.41 -12.86
N LEU A 27 -3.66 0.73 -11.60
CA LEU A 27 -3.87 -0.14 -10.45
C LEU A 27 -5.18 0.24 -9.79
N THR A 28 -6.16 -0.67 -9.81
CA THR A 28 -7.45 -0.47 -9.13
C THR A 28 -7.51 -1.35 -7.90
N ILE A 29 -7.84 -0.74 -6.75
CA ILE A 29 -8.08 -1.43 -5.48
C ILE A 29 -9.40 -0.88 -4.92
N GLY A 30 -10.44 -1.71 -4.89
CA GLY A 30 -11.80 -1.26 -4.55
C GLY A 30 -12.27 -0.10 -5.45
N PRO A 31 -12.76 1.01 -4.89
CA PRO A 31 -13.21 2.18 -5.67
C PRO A 31 -12.07 3.11 -6.11
N VAL A 32 -10.81 2.81 -5.74
CA VAL A 32 -9.66 3.68 -6.01
C VAL A 32 -8.87 3.14 -7.20
N THR A 33 -8.62 4.00 -8.18
CA THR A 33 -7.71 3.72 -9.28
C THR A 33 -6.52 4.68 -9.23
N ILE A 34 -5.32 4.12 -9.23
CA ILE A 34 -4.06 4.87 -9.28
C ILE A 34 -3.47 4.69 -10.68
N ASN A 35 -3.24 5.80 -11.35
CA ASN A 35 -2.56 5.84 -12.65
C ASN A 35 -1.10 6.19 -12.42
N MET A 36 -0.19 5.39 -12.95
CA MET A 36 1.25 5.59 -12.76
C MET A 36 2.04 5.23 -14.00
N ALA A 37 3.24 5.79 -14.14
CA ALA A 37 4.21 5.35 -15.13
C ALA A 37 4.65 3.91 -14.85
N VAL A 38 5.09 3.19 -15.88
CA VAL A 38 5.51 1.79 -15.77
C VAL A 38 6.69 1.64 -14.80
N GLU A 39 7.62 2.59 -14.80
CA GLU A 39 8.79 2.60 -13.92
C GLU A 39 8.38 2.80 -12.45
N ALA A 40 7.42 3.70 -12.21
CA ALA A 40 6.88 3.95 -10.87
C ALA A 40 6.12 2.73 -10.34
N PHE A 41 5.41 1.99 -11.20
CA PHE A 41 4.78 0.72 -10.83
C PHE A 41 5.82 -0.32 -10.41
N ALA A 42 6.91 -0.48 -11.17
CA ALA A 42 7.97 -1.44 -10.84
C ALA A 42 8.66 -1.12 -9.49
N GLN A 43 8.93 0.16 -9.23
CA GLN A 43 9.47 0.60 -7.95
C GLN A 43 8.48 0.38 -6.80
N THR A 44 7.20 0.68 -7.03
CA THR A 44 6.13 0.47 -6.05
C THR A 44 5.97 -1.01 -5.70
N ALA A 45 6.02 -1.91 -6.70
CA ALA A 45 5.98 -3.34 -6.48
C ALA A 45 7.17 -3.83 -5.61
N THR A 46 8.36 -3.27 -5.85
CA THR A 46 9.56 -3.56 -5.04
C THR A 46 9.37 -3.09 -3.59
N LEU A 47 8.87 -1.87 -3.40
CA LEU A 47 8.59 -1.31 -2.07
C LEU A 47 7.56 -2.16 -1.31
N ILE A 48 6.45 -2.55 -1.95
CA ILE A 48 5.42 -3.38 -1.34
C ILE A 48 6.00 -4.75 -0.95
N LYS A 49 6.82 -5.36 -1.82
CA LYS A 49 7.48 -6.64 -1.51
C LYS A 49 8.36 -6.53 -0.25
N GLN A 50 9.17 -5.48 -0.14
CA GLN A 50 10.01 -5.25 1.04
C GLN A 50 9.17 -5.05 2.31
N ALA A 51 8.04 -4.33 2.20
CA ALA A 51 7.10 -4.17 3.31
C ALA A 51 6.49 -5.51 3.73
N MET A 52 6.11 -6.37 2.77
CA MET A 52 5.61 -7.72 3.05
C MET A 52 6.65 -8.59 3.76
N GLU A 53 7.91 -8.56 3.30
CA GLU A 53 9.01 -9.29 3.93
C GLU A 53 9.25 -8.82 5.37
N THR A 54 9.23 -7.50 5.60
CA THR A 54 9.36 -6.92 6.95
C THR A 54 8.19 -7.33 7.84
N LEU A 55 6.96 -7.26 7.33
CA LEU A 55 5.77 -7.66 8.06
C LEU A 55 5.81 -9.14 8.47
N ALA A 56 6.28 -10.03 7.59
CA ALA A 56 6.41 -11.44 7.90
C ALA A 56 7.32 -11.70 9.11
N VAL A 57 8.38 -10.92 9.28
CA VAL A 57 9.27 -10.99 10.45
C VAL A 57 8.53 -10.55 11.72
N ILE A 58 7.82 -9.42 11.67
CA ILE A 58 7.04 -8.89 12.81
C ILE A 58 5.96 -9.89 13.25
N VAL A 59 5.24 -10.48 12.28
CA VAL A 59 4.23 -11.52 12.53
C VAL A 59 4.87 -12.74 13.20
N ALA A 60 6.00 -13.22 12.68
CA ALA A 60 6.70 -14.38 13.24
C ALA A 60 7.25 -14.13 14.65
N ALA A 61 7.57 -12.88 14.98
CA ALA A 61 7.97 -12.45 16.32
C ALA A 61 6.79 -12.33 17.31
N GLY A 62 5.53 -12.46 16.85
CA GLY A 62 4.34 -12.32 17.69
C GLY A 62 4.06 -10.89 18.14
N GLU A 63 4.59 -9.89 17.44
CA GLU A 63 4.55 -8.48 17.86
C GLU A 63 3.27 -7.75 17.45
N LEU A 64 2.45 -8.33 16.55
CA LEU A 64 1.19 -7.71 16.10
C LEU A 64 0.04 -7.78 17.12
N ASP A 65 0.12 -8.67 18.11
CA ASP A 65 -0.91 -8.81 19.16
C ASP A 65 -0.64 -7.90 20.37
N GLN A 66 0.49 -7.19 20.40
CA GLN A 66 0.79 -6.23 21.45
C GLN A 66 0.12 -4.89 21.13
N GLU A 67 -1.12 -4.72 21.59
CA GLU A 67 -1.82 -3.44 21.65
C GLU A 67 -1.02 -2.44 22.51
N GLN A 68 -0.02 -1.79 21.90
CA GLN A 68 0.66 -0.65 22.50
C GLN A 68 -0.29 0.54 22.45
N ALA A 69 -1.19 0.63 23.43
CA ALA A 69 -1.92 1.86 23.70
C ALA A 69 -0.91 2.93 24.13
N PRO A 70 -0.68 4.00 23.34
CA PRO A 70 0.15 5.10 23.82
C PRO A 70 -0.61 5.82 24.92
N THR A 71 -0.20 5.61 26.17
CA THR A 71 -0.64 6.45 27.29
C THR A 71 -0.03 7.85 27.09
N PHE A 72 -0.72 8.71 26.34
CA PHE A 72 -0.43 10.14 26.31
C PHE A 72 -0.79 10.73 27.68
N LYS A 73 0.20 10.78 28.60
CA LYS A 73 0.09 11.60 29.81
C LYS A 73 0.20 13.07 29.40
N HIS A 74 -0.93 13.70 29.12
CA HIS A 74 -1.00 15.16 29.10
C HIS A 74 -0.73 15.68 30.52
N SER A 75 0.50 16.12 30.78
CA SER A 75 0.80 17.00 31.91
C SER A 75 0.13 18.34 31.64
N ARG A 76 -1.07 18.55 32.19
CA ARG A 76 -1.62 19.90 32.34
C ARG A 76 -0.79 20.61 33.41
N SER A 77 0.08 21.53 33.00
CA SER A 77 0.67 22.50 33.93
C SER A 77 -0.47 23.36 34.53
N PRO A 78 -0.60 23.46 35.86
CA PRO A 78 -1.53 24.41 36.45
C PRO A 78 -0.90 25.80 36.36
N MET A 79 -1.52 26.69 35.58
CA MET A 79 -1.21 28.11 35.57
C MET A 79 -1.80 28.71 36.85
N MET A 80 -0.94 29.15 37.78
CA MET A 80 -1.36 29.80 39.02
C MET A 80 -1.91 31.21 38.73
N HIS A 81 -2.93 31.59 39.50
CA HIS A 81 -3.67 32.85 39.40
C HIS A 81 -2.85 34.05 39.85
#